data_AF-A0A7K0YTZ2-F1
#
_entry.id   AF-A0A7K0YTZ2-F1
#
_cell.length_a   1.000
_cell.length_b   1.000
_cell.length_c   1.000
_cell.angle_alpha   90.00
_cell.angle_beta   90.00
_cell.angle_gamma   90.00
#
_symmetry.space_group_name_H-M   'P 1'
#
loop_
_entity.id
_entity.type
_entity.pdbx_description
1 polymer ?
#
loop_
_entity_poly.entity_id
_entity_poly.type
_entity_poly.pdbx_seq_one_letter_code
_entity_poly.pdbx_strand_id
1 'polypeptide(L)'
;MKETSTVPIQIIMADDIPVAHTPEGGYGTSFPPLILATCTEPLVAGAPDLRGIWKTISATRGGETVAPDDRLMSYTERIEQCGNRIVDCGGGTIADARADGTAENGVNDVSVFDYKTPINIRASYEDGAFVLRPVGLEAIEVVRTLDADGHMVWTRPDMGGIRVVLERVSEPQ
;
A
#
# COMPACT_ATOMS: atom_id res chain seq x y z
N MET A 1 22.02 10.17 -42.74
CA MET A 1 21.63 8.99 -41.94
C MET A 1 21.72 9.43 -40.49
N LYS A 2 20.58 9.55 -39.79
CA LYS A 2 20.58 9.93 -38.36
C LYS A 2 20.74 8.63 -37.56
N GLU A 3 21.81 8.53 -36.80
CA GLU A 3 22.01 7.45 -35.83
C GLU A 3 20.86 7.47 -34.83
N THR A 4 20.07 6.40 -34.83
CA THR A 4 19.15 6.07 -33.75
C THR A 4 20.00 5.70 -32.54
N SER A 5 20.13 6.63 -31.60
CA SER A 5 20.67 6.34 -30.28
C SER A 5 19.71 5.38 -29.57
N THR A 6 20.07 4.11 -29.54
CA THR A 6 19.43 3.13 -28.66
C THR A 6 20.03 3.32 -27.27
N VAL A 7 19.41 4.17 -26.46
CA VAL A 7 19.69 4.19 -25.02
C VAL A 7 19.38 2.78 -24.50
N PRO A 8 20.34 2.06 -23.88
CA PRO A 8 20.04 0.77 -23.29
C PRO A 8 18.97 0.97 -22.21
N ILE A 9 17.87 0.20 -22.30
CA ILE A 9 16.86 0.16 -21.26
C ILE A 9 17.54 -0.40 -20.01
N GLN A 10 17.79 0.46 -19.03
CA GLN A 10 18.29 0.03 -17.74
C GLN A 10 17.14 -0.67 -17.02
N ILE A 11 17.27 -1.99 -16.85
CA ILE A 11 16.36 -2.76 -16.02
C ILE A 11 16.73 -2.43 -14.57
N ILE A 12 15.78 -1.85 -13.84
CA ILE A 12 15.90 -1.53 -12.41
C ILE A 12 14.88 -2.40 -11.71
N MET A 13 15.37 -3.31 -10.87
CA MET A 13 14.54 -4.25 -10.13
C MET A 13 14.09 -3.62 -8.81
N ALA A 14 13.08 -4.21 -8.18
CA ALA A 14 12.57 -3.72 -6.90
C ALA A 14 13.65 -3.68 -5.81
N ASP A 15 14.62 -4.61 -5.86
CA ASP A 15 15.72 -4.69 -4.91
C ASP A 15 16.90 -3.73 -5.21
N ASP A 16 16.93 -3.10 -6.38
CA ASP A 16 17.90 -2.05 -6.68
C ASP A 16 17.51 -0.71 -6.02
N ILE A 17 16.28 -0.59 -5.52
CA ILE A 17 15.74 0.59 -4.86
C ILE A 17 15.75 0.37 -3.34
N PRO A 18 16.34 1.27 -2.52
CA PRO A 18 16.32 1.13 -1.07
C PRO A 18 14.90 1.10 -0.49
N VAL A 19 14.74 0.42 0.65
CA VAL A 19 13.48 0.46 1.44
C VAL A 19 13.26 1.88 1.95
N ALA A 20 12.05 2.41 1.76
CA ALA A 20 11.63 3.68 2.31
C ALA A 20 11.08 3.49 3.72
N HIS A 21 11.31 4.49 4.57
CA HIS A 21 10.80 4.52 5.93
C HIS A 21 10.04 5.82 6.18
N THR A 22 9.03 5.75 7.06
CA THR A 22 8.30 6.93 7.49
C THR A 22 9.26 7.95 8.13
N PRO A 23 9.26 9.22 7.69
CA PRO A 23 10.00 10.29 8.36
C PRO A 23 9.55 10.50 9.81
N GLU A 24 10.41 11.08 10.65
CA GLU A 24 10.02 11.42 12.03
C GLU A 24 8.77 12.31 12.04
N GLY A 25 7.71 11.85 12.72
CA GLY A 25 6.42 12.55 12.79
C GLY A 25 5.49 12.35 11.59
N GLY A 26 5.83 11.44 10.66
CA GLY A 26 5.07 11.16 9.44
C GLY A 26 5.44 12.07 8.26
N TYR A 27 5.00 11.71 7.06
CA TYR A 27 5.29 12.51 5.84
C TYR A 27 4.46 13.80 5.72
N GLY A 28 3.54 14.07 6.66
CA GLY A 28 2.72 15.29 6.67
C GLY A 28 1.49 15.23 5.76
N THR A 29 1.17 16.34 5.08
CA THR A 29 -0.09 16.51 4.32
C THR A 29 0.01 16.19 2.84
N SER A 30 1.21 15.89 2.34
CA SER A 30 1.48 15.60 0.93
C SER A 30 2.23 14.28 0.82
N PHE A 31 1.92 13.48 -0.20
CA PHE A 31 2.69 12.26 -0.43
C PHE A 31 4.18 12.57 -0.67
N PRO A 32 5.09 11.70 -0.23
CA PRO A 32 6.50 11.80 -0.60
C PRO A 32 6.66 11.64 -2.13
N PRO A 33 7.83 11.96 -2.71
CA PRO A 33 8.15 11.55 -4.08
C PRO A 33 7.89 10.05 -4.30
N LEU A 34 7.66 9.62 -5.54
CA LEU A 34 7.49 8.20 -5.86
C LEU A 34 8.74 7.42 -5.46
N ILE A 35 8.57 6.35 -4.69
CA ILE A 35 9.65 5.49 -4.20
C ILE A 35 10.10 4.54 -5.32
N LEU A 36 9.15 3.96 -6.06
CA LEU A 36 9.39 2.97 -7.11
C LEU A 36 9.42 3.58 -8.53
N ALA A 37 9.58 4.91 -8.64
CA ALA A 37 9.46 5.66 -9.89
C ALA A 37 10.30 5.12 -11.07
N THR A 38 11.47 4.56 -10.76
CA THR A 38 12.43 4.07 -11.76
C THR A 38 12.36 2.57 -11.96
N CYS A 39 11.55 1.86 -11.17
CA CYS A 39 11.46 0.42 -11.21
C CYS A 39 10.78 -0.05 -12.50
N THR A 40 11.35 -1.08 -13.14
CA THR A 40 10.84 -1.62 -14.41
C THR A 40 10.51 -3.10 -14.33
N GLU A 41 10.62 -3.70 -13.14
CA GLU A 41 10.28 -5.10 -12.90
C GLU A 41 8.74 -5.32 -12.99
N PRO A 42 8.28 -6.26 -13.82
CA PRO A 42 6.85 -6.55 -13.93
C PRO A 42 6.30 -7.09 -12.61
N LEU A 43 5.01 -6.83 -12.33
CA LEU A 43 4.34 -7.41 -11.17
C LEU A 43 4.38 -8.94 -11.23
N VAL A 44 4.62 -9.55 -10.07
CA VAL A 44 4.56 -11.02 -9.95
C VAL A 44 3.15 -11.54 -10.21
N ALA A 45 3.06 -12.77 -10.70
CA ALA A 45 1.78 -13.44 -10.91
C ALA A 45 0.98 -13.52 -9.59
N GLY A 46 -0.31 -13.22 -9.66
CA GLY A 46 -1.22 -13.25 -8.50
C GLY A 46 -1.28 -11.95 -7.70
N ALA A 47 -0.40 -10.98 -7.95
CA ALA A 47 -0.51 -9.65 -7.36
C ALA A 47 -1.70 -8.89 -8.00
N PRO A 48 -2.64 -8.33 -7.22
CA PRO A 48 -3.60 -7.37 -7.75
C PRO A 48 -2.89 -6.08 -8.17
N ASP A 49 -3.35 -5.47 -9.26
CA ASP A 49 -2.85 -4.15 -9.68
C ASP A 49 -3.54 -3.04 -8.87
N LEU A 50 -2.93 -2.69 -7.75
CA LEU A 50 -3.37 -1.65 -6.83
C LEU A 50 -2.68 -0.30 -7.08
N ARG A 51 -1.84 -0.16 -8.11
CA ARG A 51 -1.03 1.06 -8.34
C ARG A 51 -1.86 2.32 -8.54
N GLY A 52 -1.47 3.42 -7.92
CA GLY A 52 -2.12 4.72 -8.07
C GLY A 52 -2.66 5.27 -6.76
N ILE A 53 -3.49 6.31 -6.88
CA ILE A 53 -4.06 7.04 -5.74
C ILE A 53 -5.51 6.61 -5.56
N TRP A 54 -5.86 6.31 -4.32
CA TRP A 54 -7.17 5.82 -3.91
C TRP A 54 -7.82 6.76 -2.92
N LYS A 55 -9.11 7.06 -3.10
CA LYS A 55 -9.90 7.91 -2.21
C LYS A 55 -11.13 7.19 -1.71
N THR A 56 -11.44 7.36 -0.42
CA THR A 56 -12.62 6.75 0.18
C THR A 56 -13.91 7.29 -0.44
N ILE A 57 -14.79 6.39 -0.86
CA ILE A 57 -16.15 6.70 -1.32
C ILE A 57 -17.23 6.19 -0.35
N SER A 58 -16.93 5.16 0.44
CA SER A 58 -17.79 4.70 1.52
C SER A 58 -17.00 3.96 2.60
N ALA A 59 -17.51 3.98 3.83
CA ALA A 59 -16.92 3.24 4.93
C ALA A 59 -17.98 2.74 5.91
N THR A 60 -17.73 1.58 6.50
CA THR A 60 -18.54 1.00 7.57
C THR A 60 -17.67 0.60 8.75
N ARG A 61 -18.22 0.69 9.96
CA ARG A 61 -17.63 0.20 11.21
C ARG A 61 -18.71 -0.52 12.00
N GLY A 62 -18.45 -1.77 12.40
CA GLY A 62 -19.46 -2.60 13.06
C GLY A 62 -20.61 -3.00 12.15
N GLY A 63 -20.40 -3.01 10.83
CA GLY A 63 -21.44 -3.24 9.83
C GLY A 63 -22.31 -2.02 9.51
N GLU A 64 -22.16 -0.92 10.24
CA GLU A 64 -22.93 0.31 10.06
C GLU A 64 -22.13 1.35 9.28
N THR A 65 -22.81 2.13 8.43
CA THR A 65 -22.20 3.27 7.73
C THR A 65 -21.68 4.29 8.74
N VAL A 66 -20.44 4.74 8.56
CA VAL A 66 -19.85 5.76 9.44
C VAL A 66 -20.47 7.14 9.18
N ALA A 67 -20.31 8.06 10.14
CA ALA A 67 -20.76 9.43 9.97
C ALA A 67 -20.02 10.10 8.78
N PRO A 68 -20.64 11.05 8.06
CA PRO A 68 -20.01 11.73 6.93
C PRO A 68 -18.68 12.46 7.26
N ASP A 69 -18.49 12.85 8.51
CA ASP A 69 -17.29 13.52 9.03
C ASP A 69 -16.30 12.57 9.75
N ASP A 70 -16.55 11.25 9.72
CA ASP A 70 -15.60 10.26 10.23
C ASP A 70 -14.29 10.34 9.44
N ARG A 71 -13.15 10.15 10.11
CA ARG A 71 -11.81 10.23 9.51
C ARG A 71 -11.61 9.22 8.38
N LEU A 72 -12.35 8.10 8.37
CA LEU A 72 -12.33 7.17 7.26
C LEU A 72 -12.79 7.83 5.95
N MET A 73 -13.75 8.75 6.01
CA MET A 73 -14.29 9.42 4.82
C MET A 73 -13.32 10.41 4.18
N SER A 74 -12.27 10.84 4.88
CA SER A 74 -11.20 11.68 4.33
C SER A 74 -9.93 10.89 3.98
N TYR A 75 -9.95 9.57 4.13
CA TYR A 75 -8.79 8.74 3.89
C TYR A 75 -8.42 8.65 2.40
N THR A 76 -7.13 8.81 2.13
CA THR A 76 -6.50 8.66 0.82
C THR A 76 -5.21 7.87 0.99
N GLU A 77 -4.93 6.94 0.08
CA GLU A 77 -3.66 6.22 0.02
C GLU A 77 -3.08 6.26 -1.40
N ARG A 78 -1.74 6.24 -1.50
CA ARG A 78 -1.03 6.02 -2.77
C ARG A 78 -0.30 4.69 -2.68
N ILE A 79 -0.56 3.82 -3.64
CA ILE A 79 0.10 2.52 -3.75
C ILE A 79 1.04 2.54 -4.96
N GLU A 80 2.26 2.10 -4.76
CA GLU A 80 3.25 1.82 -5.79
C GLU A 80 3.59 0.32 -5.74
N GLN A 81 3.73 -0.35 -6.89
CA GLN A 81 4.08 -1.78 -6.94
C GLN A 81 5.10 -2.05 -8.04
N CYS A 82 6.06 -2.93 -7.75
CA CYS A 82 7.06 -3.38 -8.71
C CYS A 82 7.58 -4.76 -8.29
N GLY A 83 7.59 -5.75 -9.20
CA GLY A 83 7.87 -7.13 -8.79
C GLY A 83 6.88 -7.64 -7.74
N ASN A 84 7.38 -8.16 -6.62
CA ASN A 84 6.58 -8.50 -5.44
C ASN A 84 6.56 -7.38 -4.38
N ARG A 85 7.19 -6.23 -4.64
CA ARG A 85 7.26 -5.10 -3.71
C ARG A 85 6.03 -4.22 -3.82
N ILE A 86 5.59 -3.69 -2.69
CA ILE A 86 4.50 -2.74 -2.57
C ILE A 86 4.89 -1.65 -1.58
N VAL A 87 4.61 -0.41 -1.95
CA VAL A 87 4.76 0.77 -1.08
C VAL A 87 3.41 1.44 -0.96
N ASP A 88 2.84 1.39 0.24
CA ASP A 88 1.58 2.03 0.58
C ASP A 88 1.85 3.28 1.43
N CYS A 89 1.60 4.45 0.83
CA CYS A 89 1.62 5.74 1.51
C CYS A 89 0.21 6.12 1.92
N GLY A 90 -0.14 5.91 3.19
CA GLY A 90 -1.46 6.21 3.73
C GLY A 90 -1.37 6.68 5.18
N GLY A 91 -2.27 7.58 5.58
CA GLY A 91 -2.36 8.04 6.97
C GLY A 91 -1.12 8.76 7.52
N GLY A 92 -0.15 9.15 6.68
CA GLY A 92 1.11 9.78 7.10
C GLY A 92 2.30 8.82 7.22
N THR A 93 2.10 7.52 6.99
CA THR A 93 3.15 6.47 7.05
C THR A 93 3.48 5.88 5.68
N ILE A 94 4.70 5.38 5.53
CA ILE A 94 5.16 4.61 4.38
C ILE A 94 5.25 3.14 4.78
N ALA A 95 4.33 2.32 4.29
CA ALA A 95 4.37 0.87 4.45
C ALA A 95 5.05 0.25 3.22
N ASP A 96 6.37 0.09 3.29
CA ASP A 96 7.20 -0.51 2.24
C ASP A 96 7.52 -1.97 2.60
N ALA A 97 7.13 -2.91 1.73
CA ALA A 97 7.33 -4.33 1.98
C ALA A 97 7.47 -5.15 0.69
N ARG A 98 8.08 -6.33 0.82
CA ARG A 98 7.94 -7.41 -0.15
C ARG A 98 6.79 -8.28 0.29
N ALA A 99 5.89 -8.57 -0.64
CA ALA A 99 4.71 -9.38 -0.41
C ALA A 99 5.04 -10.89 -0.49
N ASP A 100 6.02 -11.37 0.28
CA ASP A 100 6.51 -12.75 0.31
C ASP A 100 6.10 -13.56 1.56
N GLY A 101 5.32 -12.96 2.46
CA GLY A 101 4.84 -13.55 3.70
C GLY A 101 5.84 -13.56 4.85
N THR A 102 7.06 -13.05 4.64
CA THR A 102 8.09 -13.01 5.68
C THR A 102 7.99 -11.75 6.55
N ALA A 103 8.47 -11.85 7.79
CA ALA A 103 8.58 -10.71 8.69
C ALA A 103 9.81 -9.84 8.39
N GLU A 104 10.88 -10.47 7.88
CA GLU A 104 12.14 -9.82 7.53
C GLU A 104 11.96 -8.84 6.38
N ASN A 105 11.28 -9.25 5.31
CA ASN A 105 11.02 -8.40 4.16
C ASN A 105 9.67 -7.66 4.23
N GLY A 106 8.95 -7.82 5.34
CA GLY A 106 7.70 -7.13 5.62
C GLY A 106 7.90 -5.65 5.95
N VAL A 107 6.81 -4.99 6.38
CA VAL A 107 6.88 -3.59 6.84
C VAL A 107 7.64 -3.57 8.16
N ASN A 108 8.76 -2.86 8.18
CA ASN A 108 9.58 -2.58 9.36
C ASN A 108 9.65 -1.06 9.54
N ASP A 109 8.67 -0.52 10.25
CA ASP A 109 8.45 0.93 10.31
C ASP A 109 7.85 1.31 11.69
N VAL A 110 7.13 2.43 11.76
CA VAL A 110 6.46 2.94 12.96
C VAL A 110 4.94 2.98 12.78
N SER A 111 4.24 2.90 13.91
CA SER A 111 2.79 2.98 13.99
C SER A 111 2.26 4.34 13.53
N VAL A 112 1.20 4.33 12.73
CA VAL A 112 0.48 5.54 12.28
C VAL A 112 -0.14 6.35 13.44
N PHE A 113 -0.32 5.73 14.61
CA PHE A 113 -0.94 6.40 15.76
C PHE A 113 -0.02 7.41 16.45
N ASP A 114 1.30 7.20 16.39
CA ASP A 114 2.27 8.04 17.10
C ASP A 114 3.55 8.34 16.32
N TYR A 115 3.76 7.70 15.15
CA TYR A 115 4.96 7.75 14.32
C TYR A 115 6.25 7.43 15.07
N LYS A 116 6.16 6.62 16.14
CA LYS A 116 7.29 6.29 17.02
C LYS A 116 7.33 4.82 17.42
N THR A 117 6.19 4.22 17.72
CA THR A 117 6.13 2.83 18.17
C THR A 117 6.50 1.92 17.01
N PRO A 118 7.58 1.11 17.11
CA PRO A 118 7.97 0.22 16.03
C PRO A 118 6.89 -0.82 15.74
N ILE A 119 6.71 -1.13 14.47
CA ILE A 119 5.82 -2.19 13.98
C ILE A 119 6.61 -3.14 13.07
N ASN A 120 6.23 -4.42 13.10
CA ASN A 120 6.71 -5.41 12.15
C ASN A 120 5.49 -6.15 11.59
N ILE A 121 5.32 -6.14 10.27
CA ILE A 121 4.11 -6.64 9.61
C ILE A 121 4.50 -7.50 8.42
N ARG A 122 4.05 -8.75 8.40
CA ARG A 122 4.20 -9.61 7.22
C ARG A 122 3.26 -9.13 6.12
N ALA A 123 3.76 -9.05 4.90
CA ALA A 123 3.02 -8.67 3.73
C ALA A 123 2.95 -9.84 2.75
N SER A 124 1.81 -10.08 2.12
CA SER A 124 1.66 -11.15 1.12
C SER A 124 0.61 -10.81 0.05
N TYR A 125 0.77 -11.41 -1.13
CA TYR A 125 -0.30 -11.49 -2.12
C TYR A 125 -0.94 -12.87 -2.06
N GLU A 126 -2.26 -12.91 -1.90
CA GLU A 126 -3.02 -14.14 -1.69
C GLU A 126 -4.33 -14.05 -2.47
N ASP A 127 -4.56 -14.96 -3.43
CA ASP A 127 -5.80 -15.04 -4.20
C ASP A 127 -6.29 -13.71 -4.80
N GLY A 128 -5.35 -12.88 -5.30
CA GLY A 128 -5.65 -11.55 -5.85
C GLY A 128 -5.91 -10.47 -4.81
N ALA A 129 -5.60 -10.72 -3.53
CA ALA A 129 -5.63 -9.76 -2.45
C ALA A 129 -4.21 -9.37 -2.02
N PHE A 130 -4.07 -8.18 -1.45
CA PHE A 130 -2.90 -7.79 -0.65
C PHE A 130 -3.25 -7.89 0.83
N VAL A 131 -2.42 -8.61 1.59
CA VAL A 131 -2.69 -8.97 2.98
C VAL A 131 -1.54 -8.55 3.89
N LEU A 132 -1.88 -7.91 5.00
CA LEU A 132 -0.95 -7.49 6.04
C LEU A 132 -1.29 -8.16 7.37
N ARG A 133 -0.28 -8.78 8.00
CA ARG A 133 -0.41 -9.47 9.30
C ARG A 133 0.64 -8.96 10.28
N PRO A 134 0.26 -8.11 11.26
CA PRO A 134 1.20 -7.62 12.25
C PRO A 134 1.74 -8.74 13.14
N VAL A 135 3.06 -8.81 13.28
CA VAL A 135 3.72 -9.85 14.08
C VAL A 135 3.35 -9.70 15.55
N GLY A 136 2.91 -10.81 16.16
CA GLY A 136 2.46 -10.84 17.55
C GLY A 136 0.99 -10.46 17.74
N LEU A 137 0.27 -10.09 16.67
CA LEU A 137 -1.17 -9.80 16.69
C LEU A 137 -1.91 -10.69 15.68
N GLU A 138 -1.88 -12.00 15.91
CA GLU A 138 -2.38 -13.03 14.97
C GLU A 138 -3.88 -12.93 14.64
N ALA A 139 -4.65 -12.17 15.43
CA ALA A 139 -6.07 -11.91 15.17
C ALA A 139 -6.31 -10.74 14.19
N ILE A 140 -5.25 -10.03 13.76
CA ILE A 140 -5.35 -8.88 12.87
C ILE A 140 -4.87 -9.28 11.48
N GLU A 141 -5.77 -9.12 10.52
CA GLU A 141 -5.46 -9.22 9.10
C GLU A 141 -6.05 -7.99 8.40
N VAL A 142 -5.20 -7.21 7.75
CA VAL A 142 -5.62 -6.06 6.96
C VAL A 142 -5.56 -6.46 5.49
N VAL A 143 -6.71 -6.42 4.81
CA VAL A 143 -6.85 -6.97 3.46
C VAL A 143 -7.27 -5.88 2.50
N ARG A 144 -6.65 -5.85 1.33
CA ARG A 144 -7.07 -5.05 0.17
C ARG A 144 -7.41 -5.96 -0.99
N THR A 145 -8.60 -5.81 -1.54
CA THR A 145 -9.07 -6.51 -2.75
C THR A 145 -9.65 -5.51 -3.73
N LEU A 146 -9.70 -5.86 -5.01
CA LEU A 146 -10.48 -5.11 -5.99
C LEU A 146 -11.85 -5.77 -6.14
N ASP A 147 -12.92 -4.98 -6.10
CA ASP A 147 -14.25 -5.45 -6.44
C ASP A 147 -14.48 -5.49 -7.95
N ALA A 148 -15.67 -5.93 -8.38
CA ALA A 148 -16.00 -6.08 -9.79
C ALA A 148 -16.03 -4.75 -10.57
N ASP A 149 -16.23 -3.63 -9.88
CA ASP A 149 -16.23 -2.29 -10.47
C ASP A 149 -14.82 -1.67 -10.49
N GLY A 150 -13.82 -2.38 -9.95
CA GLY A 150 -12.44 -1.93 -9.85
C GLY A 150 -12.19 -1.00 -8.66
N HIS A 151 -13.14 -0.87 -7.72
CA HIS A 151 -12.88 -0.20 -6.46
C HIS A 151 -12.04 -1.08 -5.54
N MET A 152 -11.22 -0.46 -4.71
CA MET A 152 -10.49 -1.18 -3.68
C MET A 152 -11.33 -1.29 -2.42
N VAL A 153 -11.47 -2.51 -1.91
CA VAL A 153 -12.08 -2.80 -0.62
C VAL A 153 -10.96 -3.09 0.38
N TRP A 154 -10.81 -2.20 1.37
CA TRP A 154 -9.88 -2.32 2.48
C TRP A 154 -10.63 -2.74 3.74
N THR A 155 -10.20 -3.83 4.38
CA THR A 155 -10.84 -4.35 5.60
C THR A 155 -9.84 -4.62 6.69
N ARG A 156 -10.27 -4.43 7.95
CA ARG A 156 -9.54 -4.89 9.14
C ARG A 156 -10.51 -5.30 10.24
N PRO A 157 -10.25 -6.40 10.97
CA PRO A 157 -11.19 -6.95 11.95
C PRO A 157 -11.22 -6.18 13.27
N ASP A 158 -10.13 -5.50 13.61
CA ASP A 158 -10.05 -4.68 14.81
C ASP A 158 -10.80 -3.36 14.64
N MET A 159 -10.85 -2.55 15.70
CA MET A 159 -11.59 -1.27 15.72
C MET A 159 -13.08 -1.40 15.34
N GLY A 160 -13.69 -2.55 15.64
CA GLY A 160 -15.09 -2.83 15.35
C GLY A 160 -15.36 -3.36 13.95
N GLY A 161 -14.36 -3.86 13.22
CA GLY A 161 -14.57 -4.40 11.88
C GLY A 161 -14.78 -3.27 10.87
N ILE A 162 -13.67 -2.64 10.48
CA ILE A 162 -13.69 -1.56 9.50
C ILE A 162 -13.68 -2.16 8.09
N ARG A 163 -14.53 -1.61 7.23
CA ARG A 163 -14.49 -1.81 5.78
C ARG A 163 -14.57 -0.45 5.10
N VAL A 164 -13.66 -0.18 4.18
CA VAL A 164 -13.62 1.03 3.36
C VAL A 164 -13.63 0.63 1.90
N VAL A 165 -14.43 1.32 1.09
CA VAL A 165 -14.41 1.22 -0.37
C VAL A 165 -13.77 2.49 -0.90
N LEU A 166 -12.78 2.33 -1.77
CA LEU A 166 -12.01 3.41 -2.34
C LEU A 166 -12.08 3.40 -3.87
N GLU A 167 -12.22 4.57 -4.46
CA GLU A 167 -12.11 4.76 -5.91
C GLU A 167 -10.68 5.14 -6.30
N ARG A 168 -10.20 4.62 -7.42
CA ARG A 168 -8.92 5.03 -8.00
C ARG A 168 -9.10 6.37 -8.70
N VAL A 169 -8.27 7.35 -8.35
CA VAL A 169 -8.35 8.74 -8.89
C VAL A 169 -7.09 9.16 -9.65
N SER A 170 -6.20 8.21 -9.94
CA SER A 170 -5.06 8.40 -10.82
C SER A 170 -4.87 7.18 -11.71
N GLU A 171 -4.15 7.37 -12.81
CA GLU A 171 -3.62 6.23 -13.56
C GLU A 171 -2.67 5.40 -12.68
N PRO A 172 -2.58 4.07 -12.91
CA PRO A 172 -1.49 3.24 -12.40
C PRO A 172 -0.14 3.85 -12.81
N GLN A 173 0.74 4.06 -11.84
CA GLN A 173 2.11 4.53 -12.06
C GLN A 173 3.10 3.45 -11.67
#